data_AF-A0A7C6RRH6-F1
#
_entry.id   AF-A0A7C6RRH6-F1
#
_cell.length_a   1.000
_cell.length_b   1.000
_cell.length_c   1.000
_cell.angle_alpha   90.00
_cell.angle_beta   90.00
_cell.angle_gamma   90.00
#
_symmetry.space_group_name_H-M   'P 1'
#
loop_
_entity.id
_entity.type
_entity.pdbx_description
1 polymer ?
#
loop_
_entity_poly.entity_id
_entity_poly.type
_entity_poly.pdbx_seq_one_letter_code
_entity_poly.pdbx_strand_id
1 'polypeptide(L)' 'SVMMVGVNKERILQGLKVLESQTKQTLNLADDYKADNVSEKVLRVIIGYVDYVNRTVWYEGEKY' A
#
# COMPACT_ATOMS: atom_id res chain seq x y z
N SER A 1 -11.77 -2.91 -0.41
CA SER A 1 -10.69 -3.80 0.06
C SER A 1 -9.37 -3.28 -0.47
N VAL A 2 -8.25 -3.72 0.10
CA VAL A 2 -6.90 -3.49 -0.44
C VAL A 2 -6.28 -4.84 -0.82
N MET A 3 -5.41 -4.87 -1.82
CA MET A 3 -4.64 -6.06 -2.19
C MET A 3 -3.20 -5.65 -2.43
N MET A 4 -2.27 -6.33 -1.76
CA MET A 4 -0.83 -6.20 -2.06
C MET A 4 -0.51 -7.04 -3.29
N VAL A 5 0.21 -6.45 -4.25
CA VAL A 5 0.66 -7.11 -5.49
C VAL A 5 2.14 -6.80 -5.73
N GLY A 6 2.81 -7.63 -6.52
CA GLY A 6 4.18 -7.34 -6.97
C GLY A 6 4.24 -6.17 -7.97
N VAL A 7 5.45 -5.67 -8.22
CA VAL A 7 5.70 -4.51 -9.11
C VAL A 7 5.75 -4.84 -10.60
N ASN A 8 5.70 -6.13 -10.95
CA ASN A 8 5.71 -6.59 -12.33
C ASN A 8 4.31 -6.46 -12.97
N LYS A 9 4.28 -6.11 -14.26
CA LYS A 9 3.04 -5.86 -15.04
C LYS A 9 2.05 -7.01 -14.99
N GLU A 10 2.51 -8.26 -15.15
CA GLU A 10 1.64 -9.43 -15.13
C GLU A 10 0.94 -9.59 -13.78
N ARG A 11 1.64 -9.34 -12.66
CA ARG A 11 1.08 -9.41 -11.31
C ARG A 11 0.07 -8.29 -11.02
N ILE A 12 0.33 -7.09 -11.52
CA ILE A 12 -0.60 -5.96 -11.42
C ILE A 12 -1.91 -6.32 -12.14
N LEU A 13 -1.84 -6.79 -13.39
CA LEU A 13 -3.02 -7.17 -14.16
C LEU A 13 -3.79 -8.33 -13.53
N GLN A 14 -3.10 -9.31 -12.96
CA GLN A 14 -3.73 -10.41 -12.24
C GLN A 14 -4.49 -9.91 -11.00
N GLY A 15 -3.89 -9.00 -10.22
CA GLY A 15 -4.55 -8.40 -9.05
C GLY A 15 -5.78 -7.58 -9.43
N LEU A 16 -5.72 -6.79 -10.51
CA LEU A 16 -6.86 -6.04 -11.02
C LEU A 16 -8.04 -6.96 -11.37
N LYS A 17 -7.79 -8.07 -12.06
CA LYS A 17 -8.85 -9.05 -12.38
C LYS A 17 -9.52 -9.62 -11.13
N VAL A 18 -8.76 -9.88 -10.06
CA VAL A 18 -9.35 -10.35 -8.80
C VAL A 18 -10.21 -9.26 -8.17
N LEU A 19 -9.73 -8.01 -8.15
CA LEU A 19 -10.48 -6.87 -7.62
C LEU A 19 -11.76 -6.57 -8.42
N GLU A 20 -11.73 -6.73 -9.75
CA GLU A 20 -12.92 -6.59 -10.61
C GLU A 20 -14.01 -7.60 -10.26
N SER A 21 -13.63 -8.83 -9.93
CA SER A 21 -14.57 -9.88 -9.52
C SER A 21 -15.08 -9.73 -8.08
N GLN A 22 -14.56 -8.77 -7.31
CA GLN A 22 -14.86 -8.64 -5.90
C GLN A 22 -16.11 -7.78 -5.64
N THR A 23 -17.17 -8.40 -5.10
CA THR A 23 -18.37 -7.69 -4.63
C THR A 23 -18.23 -7.15 -3.20
N LYS A 24 -19.00 -6.12 -2.81
CA LYS A 24 -18.92 -5.50 -1.47
C LYS A 24 -19.06 -6.48 -0.30
N GLN A 25 -19.73 -7.62 -0.47
CA GLN A 25 -19.97 -8.61 0.59
C GLN A 25 -18.94 -9.74 0.69
N THR A 26 -17.94 -9.84 -0.20
CA THR A 26 -17.04 -11.01 -0.22
C THR A 26 -15.89 -10.96 0.78
N LEU A 27 -15.60 -9.81 1.40
CA LEU A 27 -14.55 -9.69 2.44
C LEU A 27 -15.05 -8.89 3.63
N ASN A 28 -14.99 -9.51 4.82
CA ASN A 28 -15.12 -8.79 6.08
C ASN A 28 -13.88 -7.91 6.30
N LEU A 29 -14.11 -6.68 6.76
CA LEU A 29 -13.03 -5.78 7.13
C LEU A 29 -12.44 -6.25 8.47
N ALA A 30 -11.12 -6.44 8.52
CA ALA A 30 -10.43 -6.67 9.78
C ALA A 30 -10.63 -5.48 10.71
N ASP A 31 -10.74 -5.74 12.01
CA ASP A 31 -11.10 -4.71 13.01
C ASP A 31 -10.12 -3.53 13.02
N ASP A 32 -8.83 -3.79 12.83
CA ASP A 32 -7.78 -2.77 12.76
C ASP A 32 -7.91 -1.83 11.54
N TYR A 33 -8.62 -2.26 10.50
CA TYR A 33 -8.89 -1.48 9.29
C TYR A 33 -10.25 -0.78 9.32
N LYS A 34 -11.05 -0.91 10.40
CA LYS A 34 -12.35 -0.24 10.54
C LYS A 34 -12.25 1.26 10.75
N ALA A 35 -11.09 1.76 11.18
CA ALA A 35 -10.90 3.20 11.35
C ALA A 35 -11.03 3.92 9.99
N ASP A 36 -11.63 5.11 10.02
CA ASP A 36 -11.78 5.91 8.81
C ASP A 36 -10.40 6.32 8.25
N ASN A 37 -10.31 6.27 6.92
CA ASN A 37 -9.19 6.78 6.12
C ASN A 37 -7.80 6.23 6.51
N VAL A 38 -7.73 4.97 6.96
CA VAL A 38 -6.45 4.30 7.31
C VAL A 38 -5.41 4.43 6.19
N SER A 39 -5.80 4.20 4.93
CA SER A 39 -4.89 4.32 3.79
C SER A 39 -4.28 5.71 3.64
N GLU A 40 -5.05 6.78 3.90
CA GLU A 40 -4.54 8.15 3.85
C GLU A 40 -3.53 8.43 4.97
N LYS A 41 -3.78 7.88 6.16
CA LYS A 41 -2.85 8.00 7.29
C LYS A 41 -1.54 7.25 7.02
N VAL A 42 -1.61 6.04 6.46
CA VAL A 42 -0.42 5.26 6.06
C VAL A 42 0.40 5.99 5.00
N LEU A 43 -0.24 6.58 3.98
CA LEU A 43 0.45 7.38 2.97
C LEU A 43 1.25 8.54 3.60
N ARG A 44 0.65 9.26 4.56
CA ARG A 44 1.32 10.36 5.27
C ARG A 44 2.53 9.88 6.06
N VAL A 45 2.45 8.71 6.70
CA VAL A 45 3.58 8.11 7.41
C VAL A 45 4.70 7.77 6.43
N ILE A 46 4.39 7.11 5.30
CA ILE A 46 5.40 6.75 4.29
C ILE A 46 6.11 8.00 3.77
N ILE A 47 5.35 9.01 3.33
CA ILE A 47 5.94 10.27 2.81
C ILE A 47 6.73 10.99 3.89
N GLY A 48 6.21 11.07 5.12
CA GLY A 48 6.87 11.78 6.22
C GLY A 48 8.16 11.10 6.70
N TYR A 49 8.32 9.81 6.48
CA TYR A 49 9.47 9.04 6.95
C TYR A 49 10.43 8.59 5.85
N VAL A 50 10.06 8.71 4.56
CA VAL A 50 10.87 8.19 3.46
C VAL A 50 12.29 8.77 3.47
N ASP A 51 12.43 10.07 3.71
CA ASP A 51 13.74 10.73 3.75
C ASP A 51 14.60 10.25 4.93
N TYR A 52 13.97 10.05 6.10
CA TYR A 52 14.65 9.52 7.28
C TYR A 52 15.16 8.09 7.03
N VAL A 53 14.32 7.24 6.43
CA VAL A 53 14.65 5.85 6.09
C VAL A 53 15.77 5.80 5.06
N ASN A 54 15.66 6.59 3.99
CA ASN A 54 16.69 6.69 2.95
C ASN A 54 18.05 7.06 3.54
N ARG A 55 18.10 8.06 4.43
CA ARG A 55 19.34 8.53 5.05
C ARG A 55 19.91 7.58 6.11
N THR A 56 19.05 7.01 6.95
CA THR A 56 19.48 6.38 8.22
C THR A 56 19.48 4.86 8.18
N VAL A 57 18.63 4.26 7.33
CA VAL A 57 18.48 2.81 7.21
C VAL A 57 19.13 2.31 5.93
N TRP A 58 18.83 2.95 4.80
CA TRP A 58 19.36 2.52 3.50
C TRP A 58 20.67 3.22 3.14
N TYR A 59 21.01 4.31 3.83
CA TYR A 59 22.20 5.12 3.56
C TYR A 59 22.33 5.52 2.09
N GLU A 60 21.21 5.82 1.44
CA GLU A 60 21.23 6.39 0.10
C GLU A 60 21.83 7.80 0.17
N GLY A 61 22.82 8.07 -0.68
CA GLY A 61 23.37 9.42 -0.84
C GLY A 61 22.30 10.39 -1.35
N GLU A 62 22.47 11.69 -1.09
CA GLU A 62 21.56 12.70 -1.62
C GLU A 62 21.51 12.58 -3.15
N LYS A 63 20.37 12.12 -3.67
CA LYS A 63 20.08 12.10 -5.11
C LYS A 63 19.74 13.53 -5.52
N TYR A 64 20.77 14.29 -5.88
CA TYR A 64 20.66 15.53 -6.67
C TYR A 64 21.34 15.34 -8.02
#